data_AF-A0A3S4K7Q4-F1
#
_entry.id   AF-A0A3S4K7Q4-F1
#
_cell.length_a   1.000
_cell.length_b   1.000
_cell.length_c   1.000
_cell.angle_alpha   90.00
_cell.angle_beta   90.00
_cell.angle_gamma   90.00
#
_symmetry.space_group_name_H-M   'P 1'
#
loop_
_entity.id
_entity.type
_entity.pdbx_description
1 polymer ?
#
loop_
_entity_poly.entity_id
_entity_poly.type
_entity_poly.pdbx_seq_one_letter_code
_entity_poly.pdbx_strand_id
1 'polypeptide(L)' 'PEAWVRDTVSTGGDTDAWQRGAMAFLFPQGRYRNKWYQTGAASGAFCGIGIHGQWLYVDPKAEVVIAKMSSQPEPVD' A
#
# COMPACT_ATOMS: atom_id res chain seq x y z
N PRO A 1 15.68 -8.94 -10.21
CA PRO A 1 15.36 -7.69 -9.46
C PRO A 1 14.13 -6.97 -10.01
N GLU A 2 14.14 -6.60 -11.30
CA GLU A 2 13.03 -5.86 -11.94
C GLU A 2 11.70 -6.64 -11.93
N ALA A 3 11.72 -7.93 -12.27
CA ALA A 3 10.51 -8.76 -12.27
C ALA A 3 9.82 -8.79 -10.89
N TRP A 4 10.60 -8.81 -9.81
CA TRP A 4 10.07 -8.77 -8.44
C TRP A 4 9.45 -7.40 -8.10
N VAL A 5 10.07 -6.31 -8.56
CA VAL A 5 9.50 -4.96 -8.39
C VAL A 5 8.19 -4.86 -9.16
N ARG A 6 8.15 -5.28 -10.43
CA ARG A 6 6.94 -5.28 -11.27
C ARG A 6 5.81 -6.11 -10.67
N ASP A 7 6.15 -7.30 -10.16
CA ASP A 7 5.22 -8.14 -9.39
C ASP A 7 4.66 -7.43 -8.17
N THR A 8 5.49 -6.65 -7.46
CA THR A 8 5.07 -5.90 -6.28
C THR A 8 4.19 -4.70 -6.63
N VAL A 9 4.52 -3.95 -7.69
CA VAL A 9 3.90 -2.64 -7.97
C VAL A 9 2.75 -2.67 -8.97
N SER A 10 2.67 -3.67 -9.85
CA SER A 10 1.67 -3.65 -10.93
C SER A 10 1.01 -4.99 -11.21
N THR A 11 1.76 -6.09 -11.29
CA THR A 11 1.22 -7.35 -11.84
C THR A 11 0.76 -8.36 -10.79
N GLY A 12 1.23 -8.26 -9.55
CA GLY A 12 0.93 -9.23 -8.49
C GLY A 12 -0.08 -8.72 -7.45
N GLY A 13 -0.41 -9.60 -6.52
CA GLY A 13 -1.46 -9.38 -5.53
C GLY A 13 -2.84 -9.76 -6.06
N ASP A 14 -3.69 -10.26 -5.16
CA ASP A 14 -5.02 -10.76 -5.48
C ASP A 14 -6.07 -9.80 -4.92
N THR A 15 -6.88 -9.23 -5.81
CA THR A 15 -7.95 -8.30 -5.45
C THR A 15 -9.04 -8.98 -4.62
N ASP A 16 -9.46 -10.20 -4.97
CA ASP A 16 -10.53 -10.89 -4.27
C ASP A 16 -10.08 -11.31 -2.87
N ALA A 17 -8.81 -11.72 -2.74
CA ALA A 17 -8.22 -11.98 -1.43
C ALA A 17 -8.18 -10.72 -0.56
N TRP A 18 -7.84 -9.57 -1.14
CA TRP A 18 -7.87 -8.28 -0.44
C TRP A 18 -9.29 -7.88 -0.02
N GLN A 19 -10.29 -8.02 -0.89
CA GLN A 19 -11.68 -7.65 -0.59
C GLN A 19 -12.29 -8.48 0.56
N ARG A 20 -11.81 -9.70 0.78
CA ARG A 20 -12.23 -10.54 1.93
C ARG A 20 -11.51 -10.17 3.23
N GLY A 21 -10.50 -9.30 3.19
CA GLY A 21 -9.69 -8.92 4.34
C GLY A 21 -10.30 -7.79 5.16
N ALA A 22 -9.87 -7.68 6.43
CA ALA A 22 -10.32 -6.65 7.35
C ALA A 22 -9.96 -5.21 6.91
N MET A 23 -9.01 -5.06 5.99
CA MET A 23 -8.48 -3.77 5.53
C MET A 23 -9.08 -3.30 4.20
N ALA A 24 -10.09 -3.99 3.65
CA ALA A 24 -10.71 -3.63 2.37
C ALA A 24 -11.25 -2.18 2.37
N PHE A 25 -11.74 -1.70 3.51
CA PHE A 25 -12.23 -0.33 3.68
C PHE A 25 -11.14 0.73 3.46
N LEU A 26 -9.87 0.40 3.73
CA LEU A 26 -8.76 1.34 3.60
C LEU A 26 -8.43 1.60 2.14
N PHE A 27 -8.50 0.55 1.31
CA PHE A 27 -8.29 0.62 -0.14
C PHE A 27 -9.36 -0.20 -0.86
N PRO A 28 -10.48 0.40 -1.29
CA PRO A 28 -11.59 -0.33 -1.92
C PRO A 28 -11.20 -1.05 -3.23
N GLN A 29 -10.13 -0.61 -3.89
CA GLN A 29 -9.57 -1.26 -5.08
C GLN A 29 -8.17 -1.83 -4.80
N GLY A 30 -7.87 -2.09 -3.52
CA GLY A 30 -6.55 -2.45 -3.07
C GLY A 30 -6.15 -3.89 -3.39
N ARG A 31 -4.87 -4.14 -3.21
CA ARG A 31 -4.24 -5.47 -3.21
C ARG A 31 -3.11 -5.46 -2.18
N TYR A 32 -2.55 -6.62 -1.89
CA TYR A 32 -1.34 -6.72 -1.07
C TYR A 32 -0.36 -7.68 -1.71
N ARG A 33 0.90 -7.25 -1.85
CA ARG A 33 1.95 -8.08 -2.45
C ARG A 33 3.32 -7.72 -1.88
N ASN A 34 4.13 -8.74 -1.58
CA ASN A 34 5.52 -8.58 -1.13
C ASN A 34 5.73 -7.57 0.00
N LYS A 35 4.79 -7.55 0.96
CA LYS A 35 4.75 -6.65 2.13
C LYS A 35 4.38 -5.19 1.85
N TRP A 36 3.89 -4.88 0.66
CA TRP A 36 3.41 -3.56 0.27
C TRP A 36 1.90 -3.56 0.05
N TYR A 37 1.25 -2.49 0.51
CA TYR A 37 -0.14 -2.19 0.22
C TYR A 37 -0.23 -1.50 -1.14
N GLN A 38 -1.08 -2.03 -2.01
CA GLN A 38 -1.46 -1.40 -3.27
C GLN A 38 -2.74 -0.60 -3.03
N THR A 39 -2.73 0.71 -3.34
CA THR A 39 -3.89 1.57 -3.05
C THR A 39 -5.06 1.38 -4.03
N GLY A 40 -4.77 0.84 -5.23
CA GLY A 40 -5.71 0.80 -6.34
C GLY A 40 -5.91 2.16 -7.04
N ALA A 41 -5.15 3.20 -6.66
CA ALA A 41 -5.20 4.49 -7.32
C ALA A 41 -4.72 4.39 -8.78
N ALA A 42 -5.34 5.16 -9.67
CA ALA A 42 -4.96 5.22 -11.10
C ALA A 42 -3.53 5.73 -11.34
N SER A 43 -2.90 6.36 -10.33
CA SER A 43 -1.49 6.74 -10.37
C SER A 43 -0.53 5.57 -10.14
N GLY A 44 -1.04 4.40 -9.73
CA GLY A 44 -0.23 3.24 -9.38
C GLY A 44 0.41 3.37 -7.99
N ALA A 45 -0.14 4.23 -7.13
CA ALA A 45 0.43 4.46 -5.82
C ALA A 45 0.35 3.24 -4.90
N PHE A 46 1.40 3.05 -4.10
CA PHE A 46 1.53 1.96 -3.14
C PHE A 46 2.20 2.49 -1.87
N CYS A 47 2.06 1.77 -0.76
CA CYS A 47 2.60 2.23 0.51
C CYS A 47 2.97 1.10 1.49
N GLY A 48 3.84 1.46 2.43
CA GLY A 48 4.03 0.76 3.69
C GLY A 48 3.31 1.53 4.80
N ILE A 49 2.59 0.81 5.66
CA ILE A 49 1.83 1.36 6.78
C ILE A 49 2.32 0.71 8.06
N GLY A 50 2.59 1.52 9.07
CA GLY A 50 2.87 1.09 10.44
C GLY A 50 1.88 1.68 11.43
N ILE A 51 1.61 0.95 12.51
CA ILE A 51 0.81 1.42 13.65
C ILE A 51 1.38 2.73 14.23
N HIS A 52 0.58 3.45 15.01
CA HIS A 52 0.90 4.80 15.51
C HIS A 52 1.12 5.85 14.41
N GLY A 53 0.59 5.59 13.20
CA GLY A 53 0.50 6.54 12.10
C GLY A 53 1.72 6.64 11.20
N GLN A 54 2.54 5.59 11.07
CA GLN A 54 3.68 5.58 10.15
C GLN A 54 3.24 5.35 8.71
N TRP A 55 3.79 6.13 7.77
CA TRP A 55 3.56 5.92 6.34
C TRP A 55 4.85 6.07 5.54
N LEU A 56 5.01 5.17 4.57
CA LEU A 56 5.89 5.36 3.43
C LEU A 56 5.04 5.22 2.18
N TYR A 57 4.69 6.33 1.54
CA TYR A 57 3.83 6.39 0.36
C TYR A 57 4.66 6.72 -0.88
N VAL A 58 4.40 6.01 -1.98
CA VAL A 58 5.10 6.18 -3.24
C VAL A 58 4.09 6.32 -4.36
N ASP A 59 4.18 7.41 -5.13
CA ASP A 59 3.41 7.63 -6.35
C ASP A 59 4.38 7.71 -7.55
N PRO A 60 4.48 6.65 -8.36
CA PRO A 60 5.40 6.61 -9.49
C PRO A 60 4.97 7.55 -10.63
N LYS A 61 3.68 7.86 -10.78
CA LYS A 61 3.20 8.75 -11.84
C LYS A 61 3.52 10.22 -11.54
N ALA A 62 3.47 10.60 -10.26
CA ALA A 62 3.82 11.94 -9.81
C ALA A 62 5.32 12.11 -9.53
N GLU A 63 6.10 11.02 -9.54
CA GLU A 63 7.51 10.98 -9.13
C GLU A 63 7.73 11.50 -7.69
N VAL A 64 6.80 11.13 -6.79
CA VAL A 64 6.78 11.61 -5.39
C VAL A 64 6.89 10.45 -4.41
N VAL A 65 7.69 10.66 -3.37
CA VAL A 65 7.75 9.80 -2.18
C VAL A 65 7.46 10.66 -0.95
N ILE A 66 6.58 10.15 -0.08
CA ILE A 66 6.24 10.77 1.20
C ILE A 66 6.61 9.81 2.32
N ALA A 67 7.49 10.25 3.23
CA ALA A 67 7.77 9.57 4.48
C ALA A 67 7.11 10.35 5.63
N LYS A 68 6.21 9.70 6.38
CA LYS A 68 5.55 10.26 7.56
C LYS A 68 5.91 9.42 8.77
N MET A 69 6.67 10.02 9.68
CA MET A 69 6.88 9.49 11.03
C MET A 69 5.84 10.09 11.98
N SER A 70 5.34 9.29 12.90
CA SER A 70 4.32 9.72 13.87
C SER A 70 4.41 8.94 15.16
N SER A 71 3.67 9.38 16.17
CA SER A 71 3.55 8.69 17.46
C SER A 71 2.12 8.85 17.96
N GLN A 72 1.14 8.49 17.12
CA GLN A 72 -0.27 8.58 17.53
C GLN A 72 -0.48 7.72 18.79
N PRO A 73 -1.26 8.21 19.77
CA PRO A 73 -1.38 7.56 21.07
C PRO A 73 -1.88 6.12 20.93
N GLU A 74 -2.89 5.89 20.08
CA GLU A 74 -3.39 4.55 19.82
C GLU A 74 -2.84 3.94 18.53
N PRO A 75 -2.62 2.61 18.49
CA PRO A 75 -2.35 1.89 17.25
C PRO A 75 -3.60 1.88 16.35
N VAL A 76 -3.42 1.50 15.08
CA VAL A 76 -4.56 1.15 14.23
C VAL A 76 -5.06 -0.23 14.68
N ASP A 77 -6.36 -0.36 14.92
CA ASP A 77 -7.04 -1.62 15.27
C ASP A 77 -7.01 -2.64 14.10
#